data_AF-A0A7C1T4N3-F1
#
_entry.id   AF-A0A7C1T4N3-F1
#
_cell.length_a   1.000
_cell.length_b   1.000
_cell.length_c   1.000
_cell.angle_alpha   90.00
_cell.angle_beta   90.00
_cell.angle_gamma   90.00
#
_symmetry.space_group_name_H-M   'P 1'
#
loop_
_entity.id
_entity.type
_entity.pdbx_description
1 polymer ?
#
loop_
_entity_poly.entity_id
_entity_poly.type
_entity_poly.pdbx_seq_one_letter_code
_entity_poly.pdbx_strand_id
1 'polypeptide(L)'
;MSDFLNVPTDMGVPSADSTNNANINDVIGNKSDDALTQGASPSIFALSGGANRLVSVQTVDASSTAWTIAAHRLFTVAGHVKVRIFGIVTETLTEDNGDETIEVGIAGATAALIAQYATPLDLIAGDIFTNAAASTSSPAGFPSDWAVIGDTDIDIVVAGSTGIDDGRITFYVEWIPITAGATVVAAVWD
;
A
#
# COMPACT_ATOMS: atom_id res chain seq x y z
N MET A 1 28.10 17.89 -68.71
CA MET A 1 26.93 18.54 -68.10
C MET A 1 26.24 17.48 -67.27
N SER A 2 26.35 17.56 -65.95
CA SER A 2 25.78 16.59 -65.02
C SER A 2 24.29 16.88 -64.87
N ASP A 3 23.46 15.99 -65.40
CA ASP A 3 22.03 15.99 -65.12
C ASP A 3 21.86 15.42 -63.71
N PHE A 4 21.90 16.31 -62.71
CA PHE A 4 21.66 15.92 -61.33
C PHE A 4 20.19 15.49 -61.23
N LEU A 5 19.97 14.21 -60.94
CA LEU A 5 18.65 13.67 -60.62
C LEU A 5 18.01 14.54 -59.53
N ASN A 6 16.96 15.28 -59.90
CA ASN A 6 16.19 16.09 -58.98
C ASN A 6 15.33 15.16 -58.11
N VAL A 7 15.85 14.76 -56.94
CA VAL A 7 15.06 14.03 -55.95
C VAL A 7 14.15 15.04 -55.25
N PRO A 8 12.81 14.86 -55.29
CA PRO A 8 11.89 15.77 -54.62
C PRO A 8 12.25 15.92 -53.15
N THR A 9 12.26 17.17 -52.66
CA THR A 9 12.66 17.51 -51.28
C THR A 9 11.71 16.97 -50.20
N ASP A 10 10.57 16.43 -50.62
CA ASP A 10 9.61 15.77 -49.76
C ASP A 10 9.09 14.54 -50.51
N MET A 11 9.46 13.35 -50.05
CA MET A 11 8.87 12.10 -50.55
C MET A 11 7.44 11.90 -50.04
N GLY A 12 6.89 12.85 -49.27
CA GLY A 12 5.53 12.86 -48.78
C GLY A 12 5.31 11.70 -47.82
N VAL A 13 5.38 11.94 -46.51
CA VAL A 13 4.76 11.01 -45.58
C VAL A 13 3.25 10.91 -45.94
N PRO A 14 2.67 9.71 -46.08
CA PRO A 14 1.26 9.58 -46.39
C PRO A 14 0.42 10.38 -45.39
N SER A 15 -0.49 11.23 -45.89
CA SER A 15 -1.40 11.97 -45.03
C SER A 15 -2.32 11.00 -44.30
N ALA A 16 -2.46 11.16 -42.97
CA ALA A 16 -3.41 10.39 -42.17
C ALA A 16 -4.82 10.45 -42.81
N ASP A 17 -5.46 9.29 -42.97
CA ASP A 17 -6.88 9.22 -43.29
C ASP A 17 -7.67 8.87 -42.02
N SER A 18 -8.99 9.06 -42.05
CA SER A 18 -9.84 8.86 -40.88
C SER A 18 -10.34 7.41 -40.73
N THR A 19 -9.66 6.44 -41.34
CA THR A 19 -9.97 5.02 -41.15
C THR A 19 -9.25 4.48 -39.90
N ASN A 20 -9.72 3.38 -39.33
CA ASN A 20 -9.31 2.94 -37.99
C ASN A 20 -8.00 2.13 -37.98
N ASN A 21 -6.89 2.69 -38.47
CA ASN A 21 -5.61 2.01 -38.63
C ASN A 21 -5.73 0.66 -39.38
N ALA A 22 -6.66 0.59 -40.34
CA ALA A 22 -7.00 -0.66 -41.03
C ALA A 22 -5.96 -1.07 -42.10
N ASN A 23 -5.15 -0.09 -42.54
CA ASN A 23 -4.11 -0.26 -43.55
C ASN A 23 -2.79 0.32 -43.04
N ILE A 24 -1.66 -0.23 -43.50
CA ILE A 24 -0.32 0.22 -43.08
C ILE A 24 -0.07 1.71 -43.37
N ASN A 25 -0.64 2.25 -44.45
CA ASN A 25 -0.47 3.67 -44.79
C ASN A 25 -1.13 4.62 -43.76
N ASP A 26 -2.21 4.19 -43.13
CA ASP A 26 -2.92 4.92 -42.07
C ASP A 26 -2.09 4.91 -40.78
N VAL A 27 -1.52 3.76 -40.41
CA VAL A 27 -0.61 3.63 -39.25
C VAL A 27 0.62 4.54 -39.35
N ILE A 28 1.19 4.68 -40.55
CA ILE A 28 2.38 5.52 -40.77
C ILE A 28 2.02 7.01 -40.78
N GLY A 29 0.91 7.39 -41.43
CA GLY A 29 0.46 8.78 -41.51
C GLY A 29 -0.11 9.35 -40.20
N ASN A 30 -0.73 8.50 -39.37
CA ASN A 30 -1.33 8.87 -38.09
C ASN A 30 -0.31 8.91 -36.93
N LYS A 31 0.97 8.63 -37.21
CA LYS A 31 2.06 8.73 -36.24
C LYS A 31 2.40 10.21 -36.02
N SER A 32 1.56 10.91 -35.26
CA SER A 32 1.90 12.20 -34.67
C SER A 32 2.88 11.94 -33.53
N ASP A 33 4.17 11.94 -33.85
CA ASP A 33 5.26 11.96 -32.86
C ASP A 33 5.31 13.36 -32.20
N ASP A 34 4.21 13.74 -31.54
CA ASP A 34 4.21 14.83 -30.59
C ASP A 34 4.82 14.31 -29.28
N ALA A 35 6.10 14.64 -29.08
CA ALA A 35 6.89 14.25 -27.92
C ALA A 35 6.28 14.67 -26.58
N LEU A 36 5.27 15.56 -26.57
CA LEU A 36 4.65 16.08 -25.36
C LEU A 36 3.27 15.50 -25.04
N THR A 37 2.49 15.04 -26.03
CA THR A 37 1.06 14.74 -25.81
C THR A 37 0.71 13.24 -25.88
N GLN A 38 1.63 12.40 -26.37
CA GLN A 38 1.50 10.94 -26.27
C GLN A 38 2.55 10.35 -25.33
N GLY A 39 2.78 11.03 -24.22
CA GLY A 39 3.72 10.61 -23.18
C GLY A 39 3.49 9.16 -22.84
N ALA A 40 4.45 8.30 -23.20
CA ALA A 40 4.55 6.97 -22.64
C ALA A 40 4.41 7.15 -21.13
N SER A 41 3.32 6.62 -20.55
CA SER A 41 3.19 6.64 -19.09
C SER A 41 4.49 6.04 -18.56
N PRO A 42 5.28 6.79 -17.76
CA PRO A 42 6.51 6.26 -17.23
C PRO A 42 6.16 4.93 -16.58
N SER A 43 6.92 3.88 -16.90
CA SER A 43 6.65 2.58 -16.31
C SER A 43 6.67 2.73 -14.79
N ILE A 44 5.80 2.02 -14.08
CA ILE A 44 5.79 2.04 -12.61
C ILE A 44 7.19 1.71 -12.04
N PHE A 45 7.99 0.98 -12.81
CA PHE A 45 9.40 0.68 -12.55
C PHE A 45 10.31 1.92 -12.63
N ALA A 46 10.09 2.82 -13.59
CA ALA A 46 10.82 4.08 -13.72
C ALA A 46 10.42 5.10 -12.65
N LEU A 47 9.15 5.13 -12.24
CA LEU A 47 8.68 6.01 -11.16
C LEU A 47 9.17 5.55 -9.77
N SER A 48 9.37 4.25 -9.58
CA SER A 48 9.81 3.66 -8.29
C SER A 48 11.33 3.54 -8.12
N GLY A 49 12.14 3.99 -9.10
CA GLY A 49 13.60 3.90 -9.02
C GLY A 49 14.12 2.46 -8.89
N GLY A 50 13.35 1.47 -9.34
CA GLY A 50 13.71 0.05 -9.24
C GLY A 50 13.45 -0.61 -7.88
N ALA A 51 12.90 0.11 -6.90
CA ALA A 51 12.45 -0.46 -5.63
C ALA A 51 10.91 -0.58 -5.62
N ASN A 52 10.38 -1.78 -5.89
CA ASN A 52 8.94 -2.09 -5.77
C ASN A 52 8.52 -2.18 -4.30
N ARG A 53 8.63 -1.05 -3.60
CA ARG A 53 8.20 -0.90 -2.22
C ARG A 53 6.74 -0.46 -2.25
N LEU A 54 5.87 -1.41 -1.97
CA LEU A 54 4.42 -1.24 -2.04
C LEU A 54 3.89 -0.92 -0.65
N VAL A 55 2.74 -0.24 -0.60
CA VAL A 55 2.06 0.06 0.65
C VAL A 55 0.62 -0.37 0.51
N SER A 56 0.14 -1.14 1.49
CA SER A 56 -1.27 -1.47 1.63
C SER A 56 -1.80 -0.80 2.90
N VAL A 57 -3.05 -0.35 2.87
CA VAL A 57 -3.65 0.50 3.91
C VAL A 57 -4.95 -0.13 4.37
N GLN A 58 -5.17 -0.19 5.68
CA GLN A 58 -6.41 -0.65 6.30
C GLN A 58 -6.83 0.32 7.41
N THR A 59 -8.03 0.86 7.32
CA THR A 59 -8.62 1.67 8.40
C THR A 59 -9.61 0.82 9.17
N VAL A 60 -9.45 0.80 10.49
CA VAL A 60 -10.31 0.07 11.44
C VAL A 60 -10.95 1.06 12.38
N ASP A 61 -12.24 0.88 12.64
CA ASP A 61 -13.09 1.89 13.28
C ASP A 61 -14.06 1.23 14.26
N ALA A 62 -13.69 1.27 15.55
CA ALA A 62 -14.45 0.66 16.64
C ALA A 62 -15.84 1.28 16.81
N SER A 63 -15.99 2.58 16.48
CA SER A 63 -17.29 3.28 16.48
C SER A 63 -18.30 2.63 15.52
N SER A 64 -17.79 1.98 14.45
CA SER A 64 -18.60 1.32 13.44
C SER A 64 -18.76 -0.18 13.69
N THR A 65 -17.70 -0.83 14.16
CA THR A 65 -17.62 -2.27 14.44
C THR A 65 -16.63 -2.45 15.59
N ALA A 66 -17.15 -2.72 16.79
CA ALA A 66 -16.36 -2.87 18.01
C ALA A 66 -15.30 -3.97 17.85
N TRP A 67 -14.12 -3.75 18.43
CA TRP A 67 -13.02 -4.72 18.36
C TRP A 67 -13.18 -5.69 19.51
N THR A 68 -13.76 -6.84 19.21
CA THR A 68 -13.98 -7.91 20.20
C THR A 68 -12.67 -8.52 20.69
N ILE A 69 -12.72 -9.29 21.76
CA ILE A 69 -11.56 -10.02 22.28
C ILE A 69 -11.24 -11.20 21.36
N ALA A 70 -10.50 -10.92 20.30
CA ALA A 70 -10.10 -11.87 19.27
C ALA A 70 -8.91 -11.34 18.47
N ALA A 71 -8.40 -12.18 17.57
CA ALA A 71 -7.60 -11.72 16.46
C ALA A 71 -8.54 -11.19 15.37
N HIS A 72 -8.31 -9.96 14.93
CA HIS A 72 -9.02 -9.30 13.85
C HIS A 72 -8.07 -9.08 12.67
N ARG A 73 -8.51 -9.45 11.47
CA ARG A 73 -7.63 -9.46 10.31
C ARG A 73 -7.44 -8.04 9.77
N LEU A 74 -6.18 -7.61 9.65
CA LEU A 74 -5.84 -6.34 9.00
C LEU A 74 -5.51 -6.54 7.52
N PHE A 75 -4.69 -7.54 7.20
CA PHE A 75 -4.22 -7.79 5.85
C PHE A 75 -4.19 -9.27 5.51
N THR A 76 -4.67 -9.60 4.30
CA THR A 76 -4.44 -10.92 3.70
C THR A 76 -3.12 -10.92 2.95
N VAL A 77 -2.26 -11.88 3.28
CA VAL A 77 -0.95 -12.05 2.64
C VAL A 77 -0.92 -13.35 1.86
N ALA A 78 -0.53 -13.28 0.59
CA ALA A 78 -0.25 -14.44 -0.24
C ALA A 78 1.20 -14.42 -0.73
N GLY A 79 1.85 -15.58 -0.77
CA GLY A 79 3.27 -15.70 -1.05
C GLY A 79 4.15 -15.19 0.08
N HIS A 80 5.45 -15.09 -0.19
CA HIS A 80 6.42 -14.55 0.76
C HIS A 80 6.65 -13.07 0.49
N VAL A 81 6.60 -12.29 1.56
CA VAL A 81 6.80 -10.83 1.54
C VAL A 81 7.74 -10.43 2.68
N LYS A 82 8.48 -9.36 2.45
CA LYS A 82 9.21 -8.63 3.49
C LYS A 82 8.37 -7.43 3.88
N VAL A 83 8.02 -7.26 5.17
CA VAL A 83 7.08 -6.21 5.63
C VAL A 83 7.57 -5.42 6.84
N ARG A 84 6.99 -4.23 7.01
CA ARG A 84 6.98 -3.45 8.25
C ARG A 84 5.66 -2.69 8.34
N ILE A 85 5.14 -2.48 9.54
CA ILE A 85 3.79 -1.95 9.76
C ILE A 85 3.79 -0.89 10.86
N PHE A 86 2.87 0.07 10.74
CA PHE A 86 2.56 1.05 11.77
C PHE A 86 1.09 1.46 11.66
N GLY A 87 0.52 1.95 12.76
CA GLY A 87 -0.81 2.56 12.80
C GLY A 87 -0.71 4.07 13.02
N ILE A 88 -1.64 4.83 12.44
CA ILE A 88 -1.91 6.22 12.81
C ILE A 88 -3.28 6.27 13.48
N VAL A 89 -3.31 6.74 14.71
CA VAL A 89 -4.54 6.93 15.49
C VAL A 89 -5.20 8.22 15.01
N THR A 90 -6.40 8.12 14.45
CA THR A 90 -7.16 9.28 13.95
C THR A 90 -8.26 9.71 14.92
N GLU A 91 -8.62 8.83 15.85
CA GLU A 91 -9.61 9.02 16.90
C GLU A 91 -9.16 8.20 18.11
N THR A 92 -9.22 8.80 19.29
CA THR A 92 -8.79 8.18 20.55
C THR A 92 -9.54 6.87 20.79
N LEU A 93 -8.81 5.82 21.17
CA LEU A 93 -9.42 4.53 21.51
C LEU A 93 -10.14 4.63 22.86
N THR A 94 -11.30 3.98 22.95
CA THR A 94 -12.01 3.78 24.21
C THR A 94 -12.27 2.31 24.47
N GLU A 95 -12.36 1.98 25.76
CA GLU A 95 -12.72 0.66 26.26
C GLU A 95 -13.42 0.83 27.63
N ASP A 96 -14.22 -0.15 28.02
CA ASP A 96 -15.12 -0.02 29.19
C ASP A 96 -14.41 -0.25 30.55
N ASN A 97 -13.33 -1.03 30.57
CA ASN A 97 -12.78 -1.60 31.81
C ASN A 97 -11.31 -1.19 32.11
N GLY A 98 -10.59 -0.62 31.14
CA GLY A 98 -9.18 -0.22 31.28
C GLY A 98 -8.16 -1.38 31.29
N ASP A 99 -8.52 -2.58 30.82
CA ASP A 99 -7.68 -3.78 30.88
C ASP A 99 -7.31 -4.38 29.52
N GLU A 100 -7.74 -3.76 28.42
CA GLU A 100 -7.43 -4.26 27.10
C GLU A 100 -5.95 -4.07 26.75
N THR A 101 -5.50 -4.93 25.85
CA THR A 101 -4.18 -4.84 25.24
C THR A 101 -4.34 -5.06 23.75
N ILE A 102 -3.49 -4.38 22.97
CA ILE A 102 -3.46 -4.56 21.52
C ILE A 102 -2.04 -4.89 21.04
N GLU A 103 -1.92 -5.80 20.09
CA GLU A 103 -0.66 -6.16 19.45
C GLU A 103 -0.88 -6.53 17.99
N VAL A 104 0.16 -6.42 17.16
CA VAL A 104 0.06 -6.75 15.73
C VAL A 104 1.09 -7.79 15.35
N GLY A 105 0.64 -8.81 14.63
CA GLY A 105 1.46 -9.94 14.27
C GLY A 105 0.73 -10.92 13.37
N ILE A 106 1.12 -12.18 13.48
CA ILE A 106 0.53 -13.30 12.75
C ILE A 106 0.08 -14.35 13.76
N ALA A 107 -0.72 -15.33 13.32
CA ALA A 107 -1.04 -16.49 14.13
C ALA A 107 0.23 -17.18 14.67
N GLY A 108 0.32 -17.33 15.99
CA GLY A 108 1.48 -17.91 16.69
C GLY A 108 2.62 -16.94 17.00
N ALA A 109 2.57 -15.70 16.51
CA ALA A 109 3.55 -14.65 16.81
C ALA A 109 2.86 -13.28 16.81
N THR A 110 1.90 -13.10 17.70
CA THR A 110 0.93 -11.99 17.73
C THR A 110 1.55 -10.63 18.06
N ALA A 111 2.70 -10.61 18.74
CA ALA A 111 3.47 -9.40 19.07
C ALA A 111 4.65 -9.12 18.12
N ALA A 112 4.77 -9.87 17.02
CA ALA A 112 6.02 -9.89 16.23
C ALA A 112 6.21 -8.69 15.32
N LEU A 113 5.15 -7.95 14.97
CA LEU A 113 5.22 -6.80 14.06
C LEU A 113 5.07 -5.48 14.82
N ILE A 114 4.12 -5.41 15.75
CA ILE A 114 4.02 -4.35 16.76
C ILE A 114 3.85 -5.04 18.10
N ALA A 115 4.79 -4.79 19.00
CA ALA A 115 4.77 -5.36 20.34
C ALA A 115 3.52 -4.89 21.13
N GLN A 116 3.09 -5.73 22.07
CA GLN A 116 1.89 -5.48 22.87
C GLN A 116 1.91 -4.12 23.56
N TYR A 117 0.82 -3.38 23.37
CA TYR A 117 0.53 -2.15 24.09
C TYR A 117 -0.52 -2.43 25.16
N ALA A 118 -0.16 -2.17 26.41
CA ALA A 118 -0.94 -2.60 27.58
C ALA A 118 -2.05 -1.62 27.98
N THR A 119 -2.12 -0.44 27.36
CA THR A 119 -3.09 0.62 27.71
C THR A 119 -3.63 1.33 26.46
N PRO A 120 -4.44 0.66 25.61
CA PRO A 120 -4.98 1.24 24.38
C PRO A 120 -5.66 2.60 24.57
N LEU A 121 -6.29 2.86 25.73
CA LEU A 121 -6.83 4.17 26.12
C LEU A 121 -5.84 5.35 26.03
N ASP A 122 -4.55 5.08 26.16
CA ASP A 122 -3.50 6.10 26.05
C ASP A 122 -3.18 6.46 24.59
N LEU A 123 -3.68 5.69 23.60
CA LEU A 123 -3.56 6.01 22.18
C LEU A 123 -4.60 7.06 21.80
N ILE A 124 -4.14 8.31 21.72
CA ILE A 124 -4.96 9.46 21.38
C ILE A 124 -4.82 9.85 19.92
N ALA A 125 -5.79 10.62 19.41
CA ALA A 125 -5.73 11.14 18.04
C ALA A 125 -4.40 11.86 17.74
N GLY A 126 -3.72 11.44 16.67
CA GLY A 126 -2.41 11.92 16.25
C GLY A 126 -1.25 11.00 16.61
N ASP A 127 -1.46 10.00 17.47
CA ASP A 127 -0.43 9.05 17.86
C ASP A 127 -0.05 8.11 16.70
N ILE A 128 1.22 7.68 16.71
CA ILE A 128 1.73 6.69 15.76
C ILE A 128 2.05 5.41 16.53
N PHE A 129 1.24 4.37 16.30
CA PHE A 129 1.39 3.05 16.91
C PHE A 129 2.45 2.25 16.13
N THR A 130 3.66 2.16 16.68
CA THR A 130 4.84 1.56 16.03
C THR A 130 5.55 0.51 16.87
N ASN A 131 5.36 0.58 18.19
CA ASN A 131 5.92 -0.33 19.17
C ASN A 131 5.01 -0.34 20.41
N ALA A 132 5.38 -1.10 21.43
CA ALA A 132 4.76 -1.13 22.75
C ALA A 132 4.86 0.21 23.53
N ALA A 133 4.75 1.35 22.85
CA ALA A 133 4.71 2.68 23.42
C ALA A 133 3.85 3.63 22.56
N ALA A 134 3.06 4.48 23.20
CA ALA A 134 2.45 5.63 22.53
C ALA A 134 3.50 6.73 22.33
N SER A 135 3.56 7.30 21.13
CA SER A 135 4.40 8.46 20.82
C SER A 135 3.52 9.60 20.32
N THR A 136 3.34 10.61 21.17
CA THR A 136 2.61 11.86 20.88
C THR A 136 3.44 12.85 20.05
N SER A 137 4.73 12.59 19.83
CA SER A 137 5.61 13.47 19.06
C SER A 137 5.94 12.88 17.69
N SER A 138 5.59 13.63 16.64
CA SER A 138 6.20 13.45 15.32
C SER A 138 7.58 14.13 15.28
N PRO A 139 8.64 13.45 14.82
CA PRO A 139 8.64 12.10 14.29
C PRO A 139 8.64 11.01 15.38
N ALA A 140 7.70 10.07 15.30
CA ALA A 140 7.82 8.81 16.02
C ALA A 140 8.86 7.93 15.31
N GLY A 141 9.67 7.19 16.06
CA GLY A 141 10.62 6.24 15.50
C GLY A 141 9.89 5.19 14.68
N PHE A 142 10.12 5.17 13.36
CA PHE A 142 9.56 4.13 12.50
C PHE A 142 10.23 2.78 12.79
N PRO A 143 9.52 1.65 12.72
CA PRO A 143 10.16 0.33 12.87
C PRO A 143 11.33 0.18 11.90
N SER A 144 12.55 0.06 12.45
CA SER A 144 13.77 -0.14 11.65
C SER A 144 13.83 -1.55 11.06
N ASP A 145 13.18 -2.49 11.74
CA ASP A 145 13.30 -3.90 11.47
C ASP A 145 12.21 -4.35 10.49
N TRP A 146 12.61 -5.17 9.54
CA TRP A 146 11.71 -5.78 8.59
C TRP A 146 11.46 -7.23 8.99
N ALA A 147 10.21 -7.66 8.95
CA ALA A 147 9.81 -9.05 9.11
C ALA A 147 9.68 -9.74 7.76
N VAL A 148 9.82 -11.06 7.74
CA VAL A 148 9.43 -11.90 6.60
C VAL A 148 8.17 -12.66 6.98
N ILE A 149 7.15 -12.57 6.13
CA ILE A 149 5.87 -13.26 6.29
C ILE A 149 5.63 -14.12 5.06
N GLY A 150 5.07 -15.31 5.25
CA GLY A 150 4.75 -16.23 4.16
C GLY A 150 3.39 -16.89 4.37
N ASP A 151 2.46 -16.70 3.43
CA ASP A 151 1.16 -17.36 3.36
C ASP A 151 0.36 -17.37 4.68
N THR A 152 0.43 -16.28 5.44
CA THR A 152 -0.33 -16.08 6.67
C THR A 152 -0.75 -14.63 6.81
N ASP A 153 -1.95 -14.41 7.33
CA ASP A 153 -2.52 -13.08 7.48
C ASP A 153 -1.86 -12.30 8.62
N ILE A 154 -1.94 -10.97 8.51
CA ILE A 154 -1.54 -10.03 9.56
C ILE A 154 -2.79 -9.62 10.32
N ASP A 155 -2.77 -9.83 11.62
CA ASP A 155 -3.88 -9.57 12.52
C ASP A 155 -3.48 -8.53 13.58
N ILE A 156 -4.46 -7.73 14.00
CA ILE A 156 -4.42 -7.08 15.31
C ILE A 156 -5.10 -8.01 16.30
N VAL A 157 -4.44 -8.29 17.42
CA VAL A 157 -5.02 -9.08 18.50
C VAL A 157 -5.45 -8.13 19.60
N VAL A 158 -6.72 -8.20 19.96
CA VAL A 158 -7.28 -7.54 21.13
C VAL A 158 -7.45 -8.58 22.21
N ALA A 159 -6.81 -8.37 23.35
CA ALA A 159 -6.97 -9.17 24.56
C ALA A 159 -7.45 -8.28 25.71
N GLY A 160 -8.11 -8.84 26.71
CA GLY A 160 -8.74 -8.09 27.80
C GLY A 160 -10.04 -8.76 28.21
N SER A 161 -10.97 -7.99 28.77
CA SER A 161 -12.27 -8.52 29.20
C SER A 161 -13.50 -7.90 28.54
N THR A 162 -13.41 -6.76 27.84
CA THR A 162 -14.55 -6.16 27.11
C THR A 162 -14.29 -5.87 25.62
N GLY A 163 -13.05 -5.60 25.23
CA GLY A 163 -12.71 -5.15 23.86
C GLY A 163 -12.74 -3.62 23.73
N ILE A 164 -12.50 -3.12 22.51
CA ILE A 164 -12.47 -1.68 22.21
C ILE A 164 -13.79 -1.26 21.56
N ASP A 165 -14.46 -0.25 22.10
CA ASP A 165 -15.81 0.15 21.69
C ASP A 165 -15.87 1.46 20.87
N ASP A 166 -14.82 2.29 20.92
CA ASP A 166 -14.67 3.48 20.08
C ASP A 166 -13.20 3.73 19.70
N GLY A 167 -12.98 4.58 18.71
CA GLY A 167 -11.67 4.95 18.20
C GLY A 167 -11.37 4.39 16.81
N ARG A 168 -10.33 4.95 16.20
CA ARG A 168 -9.99 4.65 14.80
C ARG A 168 -8.49 4.69 14.57
N ILE A 169 -7.97 3.60 14.00
CA ILE A 169 -6.57 3.48 13.57
C ILE A 169 -6.52 3.19 12.07
N THR A 170 -5.62 3.88 11.36
CA THR A 170 -5.25 3.51 9.99
C THR A 170 -3.89 2.86 9.97
N PHE A 171 -3.87 1.56 9.65
CA PHE A 171 -2.67 0.75 9.50
C PHE A 171 -2.10 0.87 8.09
N TYR A 172 -0.78 0.97 8.04
CA TYR A 172 -0.01 0.99 6.81
C TYR A 172 1.02 -0.13 6.88
N VAL A 173 0.92 -1.08 5.96
CA VAL A 173 1.94 -2.11 5.78
C VAL A 173 2.76 -1.79 4.55
N GLU A 174 4.03 -1.49 4.76
CA GLU A 174 5.01 -1.38 3.70
C GLU A 174 5.57 -2.76 3.42
N TRP A 175 5.57 -3.18 2.15
CA TRP A 175 5.95 -4.53 1.79
C TRP A 175 6.69 -4.61 0.46
N ILE A 176 7.49 -5.67 0.34
CA ILE A 176 8.23 -6.03 -0.87
C ILE A 176 7.96 -7.51 -1.16
N PRO A 177 7.50 -7.87 -2.37
CA PRO A 177 7.34 -9.27 -2.75
C PRO A 177 8.71 -9.97 -2.80
N ILE A 178 8.81 -11.14 -2.16
CA ILE A 178 9.99 -12.02 -2.25
C ILE A 178 9.74 -13.08 -3.33
N THR A 179 8.51 -13.62 -3.40
CA THR A 179 8.10 -14.58 -4.42
C THR A 179 7.24 -13.93 -5.51
N ALA A 180 7.29 -14.49 -6.71
CA ALA A 180 6.43 -14.05 -7.81
C ALA A 180 4.95 -14.22 -7.43
N GLY A 181 4.14 -13.19 -7.70
CA GLY A 181 2.71 -13.19 -7.38
C GLY A 181 2.37 -12.95 -5.91
N ALA A 182 3.36 -12.63 -5.06
CA ALA A 182 3.08 -12.29 -3.67
C ALA A 182 2.27 -10.99 -3.56
N THR A 183 1.33 -10.95 -2.63
CA THR A 183 0.42 -9.82 -2.40
C THR A 183 0.22 -9.57 -0.92
N VAL A 184 -0.04 -8.31 -0.59
CA VAL A 184 -0.60 -7.90 0.71
C VAL A 184 -1.80 -7.02 0.40
N VAL A 185 -2.99 -7.44 0.79
CA VAL A 185 -4.23 -6.71 0.54
C VAL A 185 -4.95 -6.42 1.84
N ALA A 186 -5.60 -5.28 1.91
CA ALA A 186 -6.52 -4.95 3.00
C ALA A 186 -7.56 -6.05 3.16
N ALA A 187 -7.75 -6.54 4.38
CA ALA A 187 -8.82 -7.48 4.69
C ALA A 187 -10.15 -6.74 4.87
N VAL A 188 -11.24 -7.47 4.81
CA VAL A 188 -12.54 -6.95 5.26
C VAL A 188 -12.49 -6.92 6.79
N TRP A 189 -12.77 -5.75 7.37
CA TRP A 189 -12.87 -5.60 8.82
C TRP A 189 -14.10 -6.35 9.33
N ASP A 190 -13.93 -7.15 10.39
CA ASP A 190 -14.92 -8.05 10.98
C ASP A 190 -15.40 -7.63 12.37
#